data_AF-A0A0U2ZZS4-F1
#
_entry.id   AF-A0A0U2ZZS4-F1
#
_cell.length_a   1.000
_cell.length_b   1.000
_cell.length_c   1.000
_cell.angle_alpha   90.00
_cell.angle_beta   90.00
_cell.angle_gamma   90.00
#
_symmetry.space_group_name_H-M   'P 1'
#
loop_
_entity.id
_entity.type
_entity.pdbx_description
1 polymer ?
#
loop_
_entity_poly.entity_id
_entity_poly.type
_entity_poly.pdbx_seq_one_letter_code
_entity_poly.pdbx_strand_id
1 'polypeptide(L)'
;RGERMYEFLERFIKAALPRIRDFRGVSPRSFDDHGNYTLGVSDQSIFPEVELDKIKRNIGFDVTIVTTARTNEEAKALLSEMGMPFSDRAKKVATATSSGGEPTAQSTS
;
A
#
# COMPACT_ATOMS: atom_id res chain seq x y z
N ARG A 1 -3.51 -8.23 -20.27
CA ARG A 1 -2.33 -7.34 -20.08
C ARG A 1 -2.50 -6.17 -21.06
N GLY A 2 -2.04 -4.95 -20.73
CA GLY A 2 -2.34 -3.74 -21.52
C GLY A 2 -3.51 -2.94 -20.95
N GLU A 3 -4.44 -2.46 -21.76
CA GLU A 3 -5.53 -1.56 -21.37
C GLU A 3 -6.35 -2.05 -20.16
N ARG A 4 -6.72 -3.33 -20.12
CA ARG A 4 -7.47 -3.92 -18.99
C ARG A 4 -6.77 -3.77 -17.63
N MET A 5 -5.43 -3.70 -17.61
CA MET A 5 -4.67 -3.46 -16.39
C MET A 5 -4.85 -2.02 -15.91
N TYR A 6 -4.77 -1.05 -16.84
CA TYR A 6 -4.96 0.36 -16.55
C TYR A 6 -6.41 0.65 -16.15
N GLU A 7 -7.40 0.04 -16.82
CA GLU A 7 -8.80 0.12 -16.43
C GLU A 7 -9.04 -0.44 -15.03
N PHE A 8 -8.47 -1.60 -14.71
CA PHE A 8 -8.55 -2.18 -13.37
C PHE A 8 -7.94 -1.23 -12.33
N LEU A 9 -6.75 -0.70 -12.59
CA LEU A 9 -6.06 0.21 -11.68
C LEU A 9 -6.87 1.50 -11.46
N GLU A 10 -7.42 2.07 -12.53
CA GLU A 10 -8.27 3.26 -12.45
C GLU A 10 -9.54 2.99 -11.63
N ARG A 11 -10.24 1.88 -11.90
CA ARG A 11 -11.42 1.47 -11.11
C ARG A 11 -11.04 1.17 -9.66
N PHE A 12 -9.89 0.57 -9.43
CA PHE A 12 -9.39 0.29 -8.10
C PHE A 12 -9.19 1.60 -7.32
N ILE A 13 -8.50 2.58 -7.92
CA ILE A 13 -8.23 3.87 -7.31
C ILE A 13 -9.52 4.69 -7.09
N LYS A 14 -10.36 4.81 -8.12
CA LYS A 14 -11.53 5.70 -8.11
C LYS A 14 -12.76 5.09 -7.44
N ALA A 15 -12.96 3.79 -7.54
CA ALA A 15 -14.17 3.12 -7.04
C ALA A 15 -13.91 2.24 -5.82
N ALA A 16 -12.82 1.46 -5.80
CA ALA A 16 -12.59 0.47 -4.74
C ALA A 16 -11.96 1.07 -3.47
N LEU A 17 -10.89 1.86 -3.60
CA LEU A 17 -10.22 2.49 -2.46
C LEU A 17 -11.13 3.33 -1.56
N PRO A 18 -12.01 4.23 -2.07
CA PRO A 18 -12.89 5.02 -1.20
C PRO A 18 -13.97 4.19 -0.50
N ARG A 19 -14.22 2.95 -0.94
CA ARG A 19 -15.16 2.01 -0.30
C ARG A 19 -14.51 1.22 0.84
N ILE A 20 -13.19 1.26 0.98
CA ILE A 20 -12.50 0.64 2.11
C ILE A 20 -12.92 1.35 3.40
N ARG A 21 -13.41 0.57 4.38
CA ARG A 21 -13.75 1.11 5.70
C ARG A 21 -12.50 1.70 6.36
N ASP A 22 -12.62 2.93 6.87
CA ASP A 22 -11.52 3.69 7.49
C ASP A 22 -10.32 3.95 6.56
N PHE A 23 -10.57 4.14 5.27
CA PHE A 23 -9.52 4.46 4.31
C PHE A 23 -8.82 5.79 4.64
N ARG A 24 -7.52 5.74 4.94
CA ARG A 24 -6.66 6.91 5.22
C ARG A 24 -5.52 7.07 4.22
N GLY A 25 -5.68 6.48 3.05
CA GLY A 25 -4.62 6.33 2.05
C GLY A 25 -3.82 5.04 2.23
N VAL A 26 -3.17 4.61 1.15
CA VAL A 26 -2.32 3.42 1.14
C VAL A 26 -0.92 3.75 1.70
N SER A 27 -0.29 2.78 2.36
CA SER A 27 1.03 2.99 2.95
C SER A 27 2.12 3.01 1.86
N PRO A 28 2.95 4.06 1.74
CA PRO A 28 4.11 4.06 0.84
C PRO A 28 5.30 3.25 1.38
N ARG A 29 5.10 2.37 2.38
CA ARG A 29 6.15 1.45 2.87
C ARG A 29 6.06 0.06 2.26
N SER A 30 4.98 -0.25 1.56
CA SER A 30 4.78 -1.56 0.96
C SER A 30 5.48 -1.71 -0.40
N PHE A 31 6.53 -0.92 -0.63
CA PHE A 31 7.43 -1.08 -1.77
C PHE A 31 8.53 -2.06 -1.40
N ASP A 32 9.06 -2.79 -2.38
CA ASP A 32 10.03 -3.88 -2.20
C ASP A 32 11.48 -3.50 -2.57
N ASP A 33 11.80 -2.20 -2.57
CA ASP A 33 13.10 -1.63 -2.99
C ASP A 33 13.45 -1.82 -4.47
N HIS A 34 12.65 -2.56 -5.22
CA HIS A 34 12.81 -2.80 -6.66
C HIS A 34 11.72 -2.11 -7.49
N GLY A 35 10.99 -1.16 -6.89
CA GLY A 35 9.93 -0.43 -7.57
C GLY A 35 8.62 -1.21 -7.73
N ASN A 36 8.47 -2.37 -7.09
CA ASN A 36 7.18 -3.06 -7.03
C ASN A 36 6.43 -2.64 -5.78
N TYR A 37 5.12 -2.52 -5.90
CA TYR A 37 4.24 -2.13 -4.82
C TYR A 37 3.23 -3.22 -4.53
N THR A 38 3.17 -3.69 -3.28
CA THR A 38 2.17 -4.68 -2.86
C THR A 38 1.17 -4.08 -1.89
N LEU A 39 -0.11 -4.26 -2.17
CA LEU A 39 -1.21 -3.83 -1.32
C LEU A 39 -2.10 -5.01 -0.97
N GLY A 40 -2.22 -5.28 0.33
CA GLY A 40 -3.20 -6.23 0.85
C GLY A 40 -4.58 -5.60 0.95
N VAL A 41 -5.55 -6.21 0.29
CA VAL A 41 -6.97 -5.87 0.39
C VAL A 41 -7.65 -6.92 1.25
N SER A 42 -8.25 -6.50 2.36
CA SER A 42 -8.88 -7.43 3.30
C SER A 42 -10.20 -8.01 2.79
N ASP A 43 -10.85 -7.36 1.82
CA ASP A 43 -12.16 -7.77 1.34
C ASP A 43 -12.42 -7.36 -0.12
N GLN A 44 -12.87 -8.30 -0.94
CA GLN A 44 -13.33 -8.08 -2.32
C GLN A 44 -14.64 -7.29 -2.44
N SER A 45 -15.40 -7.13 -1.34
CA SER A 45 -16.64 -6.33 -1.32
C SER A 45 -16.45 -4.85 -1.66
N ILE A 46 -15.21 -4.36 -1.69
CA ILE A 46 -14.86 -2.97 -2.03
C ILE A 46 -15.16 -2.65 -3.50
N PHE A 47 -15.25 -3.65 -4.36
CA PHE A 47 -15.59 -3.44 -5.75
C PHE A 47 -17.11 -3.27 -5.91
N PRO A 48 -17.59 -2.16 -6.50
CA PRO A 48 -19.02 -1.94 -6.72
C PRO A 48 -19.65 -3.01 -7.62
N GLU A 49 -18.87 -3.70 -8.46
CA GLU A 49 -19.35 -4.77 -9.32
C GLU A 49 -19.63 -6.08 -8.58
N VAL A 50 -19.17 -6.22 -7.33
CA VAL A 50 -19.37 -7.44 -6.53
C VAL A 50 -20.72 -7.38 -5.82
N GLU A 51 -21.58 -8.35 -6.11
CA GLU A 51 -22.85 -8.52 -5.39
C GLU A 51 -22.61 -9.06 -3.97
N LEU A 52 -22.81 -8.21 -2.97
CA LEU A 52 -22.65 -8.55 -1.55
C LEU A 52 -23.49 -9.77 -1.14
N ASP A 53 -24.69 -9.89 -1.69
CA ASP A 53 -25.63 -10.98 -1.38
C ASP A 53 -25.13 -12.36 -1.81
N LYS A 54 -24.20 -12.42 -2.78
CA LYS A 54 -23.58 -13.67 -3.24
C LYS A 54 -22.31 -14.02 -2.44
N ILE A 55 -21.79 -13.10 -1.62
CA ILE A 55 -20.58 -13.33 -0.82
C ILE A 55 -20.94 -14.20 0.39
N LYS A 56 -20.60 -15.49 0.32
CA LYS A 56 -20.73 -16.41 1.47
C LYS A 56 -19.65 -16.19 2.54
N ARG A 57 -18.46 -15.73 2.12
CA ARG A 57 -17.30 -15.45 2.98
C ARG A 57 -16.48 -14.32 2.38
N ASN A 58 -16.05 -13.37 3.21
CA ASN A 58 -15.14 -12.31 2.81
C ASN A 58 -13.76 -12.93 2.56
N ILE A 59 -13.21 -12.68 1.38
CA ILE A 59 -11.89 -13.16 0.97
C ILE A 59 -11.05 -11.92 0.72
N GLY A 60 -9.90 -11.87 1.41
CA GLY A 60 -8.86 -10.90 1.12
C GLY A 60 -7.95 -11.37 -0.01
N PHE A 61 -7.28 -10.44 -0.67
CA PHE A 61 -6.35 -10.71 -1.74
C PHE A 61 -5.24 -9.65 -1.73
N ASP A 62 -4.07 -10.02 -2.23
CA ASP A 62 -2.95 -9.11 -2.40
C ASP A 62 -2.87 -8.66 -3.87
N VAL A 63 -2.67 -7.36 -4.07
CA VAL A 63 -2.44 -6.76 -5.38
C VAL A 63 -1.00 -6.30 -5.44
N THR A 64 -0.20 -6.93 -6.31
CA THR A 64 1.17 -6.50 -6.59
C THR A 64 1.22 -5.78 -7.93
N ILE A 65 1.61 -4.51 -7.88
CA ILE A 65 1.86 -3.67 -9.05
C ILE A 65 3.35 -3.74 -9.35
N VAL A 66 3.69 -4.39 -10.46
CA VAL A 66 5.05 -4.46 -10.98
C VAL A 66 5.27 -3.29 -11.92
N THR A 67 6.27 -2.45 -11.64
CA THR A 67 6.62 -1.31 -12.49
C THR A 67 8.02 -1.49 -13.06
N THR A 68 8.39 -0.65 -14.04
CA THR A 68 9.75 -0.61 -14.60
C THR A 68 10.68 0.30 -13.83
N ALA A 69 10.19 0.94 -12.75
CA ALA A 69 10.99 1.82 -11.91
C ALA A 69 12.11 1.04 -11.23
N ARG A 70 13.27 1.69 -11.04
CA ARG A 70 14.41 1.04 -10.36
C ARG A 70 14.48 1.38 -8.88
N THR A 71 13.71 2.39 -8.46
CA THR A 71 13.69 2.89 -7.10
C THR A 71 12.25 3.05 -6.60
N ASN A 72 12.06 2.97 -5.29
CA ASN A 72 10.76 3.19 -4.67
C ASN A 72 10.25 4.62 -4.88
N GLU A 73 11.16 5.60 -4.99
CA GLU A 73 10.79 7.00 -5.20
C GLU A 73 10.16 7.21 -6.57
N GLU A 74 10.77 6.65 -7.62
CA GLU A 74 10.23 6.67 -8.98
C GLU A 74 8.88 5.94 -9.05
N ALA A 75 8.79 4.75 -8.45
CA ALA A 75 7.55 3.97 -8.43
C ALA A 75 6.43 4.72 -7.70
N LYS A 76 6.75 5.35 -6.56
CA LYS A 76 5.80 6.15 -5.78
C LYS A 76 5.36 7.38 -6.55
N ALA A 77 6.28 8.11 -7.19
CA ALA A 77 5.95 9.28 -7.99
C ALA A 77 4.99 8.91 -9.13
N LEU A 78 5.30 7.83 -9.85
CA LEU A 78 4.45 7.31 -10.92
C LEU A 78 3.04 6.99 -10.42
N LEU A 79 2.93 6.20 -9.36
CA LEU A 79 1.62 5.84 -8.78
C LEU A 79 0.87 7.06 -8.25
N SER A 80 1.58 8.07 -7.73
CA SER A 80 0.96 9.30 -7.23
C SER A 80 0.36 10.12 -8.37
N GLU A 81 1.08 10.26 -9.50
CA GLU A 81 0.58 10.92 -10.71
C GLU A 81 -0.59 10.15 -11.35
N MET A 82 -0.60 8.81 -11.22
CA MET A 82 -1.74 7.99 -11.62
C MET A 82 -2.97 8.12 -10.71
N GLY A 83 -2.86 8.90 -9.62
CA GLY A 83 -3.96 9.19 -8.71
C GLY A 83 -4.04 8.28 -7.49
N MET A 84 -3.00 7.48 -7.19
CA MET A 84 -3.00 6.61 -6.02
C MET A 84 -2.90 7.44 -4.72
N PRO A 85 -3.90 7.34 -3.82
CA PRO A 85 -3.92 8.15 -2.61
C PRO A 85 -2.99 7.55 -1.54
N PHE A 86 -1.74 8.00 -1.51
CA PHE A 86 -0.79 7.62 -0.46
C PHE A 86 -1.10 8.33 0.87
N SER A 87 -0.95 7.61 1.98
CA SER A 87 -1.09 8.18 3.32
C SER A 87 0.19 8.91 3.75
N ASP A 88 0.05 10.16 4.20
CA ASP A 88 1.16 10.95 4.76
C ASP A 88 1.70 10.40 6.09
N ARG A 89 0.97 9.51 6.76
CA ARG A 89 1.40 8.92 8.05
C ARG A 89 2.69 8.10 7.96
N ALA A 90 3.07 7.62 6.79
CA ALA A 90 4.32 6.87 6.63
C ALA A 90 5.58 7.71 6.88
N LYS A 91 5.49 9.05 6.78
CA LYS A 91 6.60 9.94 7.18
C LYS A 91 6.89 9.89 8.69
N LYS A 92 5.97 9.41 9.54
CA LYS A 92 6.06 9.59 11.00
C LYS A 92 6.74 8.46 11.79
N VAL A 93 6.92 7.26 11.24
CA VAL A 93 7.50 6.13 12.01
C VAL A 93 8.96 5.81 11.65
N ALA A 94 9.51 6.39 10.58
CA ALA A 94 10.92 6.15 10.21
C ALA A 94 11.92 6.87 11.15
N THR A 95 11.47 7.93 11.82
CA THR A 95 12.27 8.72 12.76
C THR A 95 12.24 8.22 14.21
N ALA A 96 11.59 7.07 14.50
CA ALA A 96 11.40 6.59 15.88
C ALA A 96 12.21 5.34 16.25
N THR A 97 13.04 4.77 15.35
CA THR A 97 13.73 3.48 15.62
C THR A 97 15.26 3.60 15.81
N SER A 98 15.86 4.80 15.85
CA SER A 98 17.32 4.95 15.98
C SER A 98 17.82 5.51 17.32
N SER A 99 17.16 5.24 18.45
CA SER A 99 17.75 5.52 19.77
C SER A 99 17.39 4.43 20.78
N GLY A 100 18.21 3.39 20.80
CA GLY A 100 18.15 2.30 21.77
C GLY A 100 19.44 1.48 21.76
N GLY A 101 20.58 2.16 21.63
CA GLY A 101 21.88 1.58 21.90
C GLY A 101 22.30 1.98 23.30
N GLU A 102 22.02 1.13 24.29
CA GLU A 102 22.68 1.20 25.59
C GLU A 102 24.00 0.44 25.46
N PRO A 103 25.17 1.11 25.52
CA PRO A 103 26.43 0.40 25.62
C PRO A 103 26.65 0.04 27.10
N THR A 104 26.66 -1.26 27.37
CA THR A 104 27.15 -1.86 28.62
C THR A 104 28.59 -1.40 28.87
N ALA A 105 28.84 -0.63 29.94
CA ALA A 105 30.20 -0.35 30.42
C ALA A 105 30.24 -0.06 31.95
N GLN A 106 30.63 -1.09 32.69
CA GLN A 106 31.54 -1.14 33.86
C GLN A 106 31.74 0.09 34.77
N SER A 107 31.57 -0.11 36.09
CA SER A 107 32.49 0.29 37.19
C SER A 107 31.78 0.10 38.53
N THR A 108 32.12 -0.94 39.31
CA THR A 108 33.01 -0.84 40.50
C THR A 108 32.62 0.26 41.50
N SER A 109 31.94 -0.14 42.58
CA SER A 109 32.40 0.00 43.98
C SER A 109 31.34 -0.50 44.95
#